data_AF-A0A2J2HCW5-F1
#
_entry.id   AF-A0A2J2HCW5-F1
#
_cell.length_a   1.000
_cell.length_b   1.000
_cell.length_c   1.000
_cell.angle_alpha   90.00
_cell.angle_beta   90.00
_cell.angle_gamma   90.00
#
_symmetry.space_group_name_H-M   'P 1'
#
loop_
_entity.id
_entity.type
_entity.pdbx_description
1 polymer ?
#
loop_
_entity_poly.entity_id
_entity_poly.type
_entity_poly.pdbx_seq_one_letter_code
_entity_poly.pdbx_strand_id
1 'polypeptide(L)'
;MKIPFCTFCVKTRVFCSKCQSLLDSGEYSMLDVDVSDALLNIATGKMEDLLKNVEYVKSYEVGDLVIVVLKGVRSLPRAVVQQIEHDLERALDKKVKVVEKGVNINELATQLASPARILTISTSWLPDGTTETIVRITRAELRRLPFRPSELARVLSQISGTNIRVEVTR
;
A
#
# COMPACT_ATOMS: atom_id res chain seq x y z
N MET A 1 2.05 16.11 6.83
CA MET A 1 2.49 14.73 6.58
C MET A 1 3.99 14.62 6.69
N LYS A 2 4.51 13.49 7.17
CA LYS A 2 5.96 13.23 7.25
C LYS A 2 6.39 12.32 6.11
N ILE A 3 7.51 12.63 5.48
CA ILE A 3 8.13 11.83 4.41
C ILE A 3 9.64 11.67 4.69
N PRO A 4 10.29 10.61 4.20
CA PRO A 4 11.73 10.38 4.41
C PRO A 4 12.62 11.33 3.59
N PHE A 5 12.06 11.99 2.58
CA PHE A 5 12.77 12.90 1.69
C PHE A 5 12.64 14.38 2.10
N CYS A 6 13.58 15.22 1.67
CA CYS A 6 13.43 16.66 1.76
C CYS A 6 12.34 17.15 0.79
N THR A 7 11.40 17.97 1.27
CA THR A 7 10.30 18.52 0.46
C THR A 7 10.80 19.27 -0.78
N PHE A 8 11.89 20.03 -0.65
CA PHE A 8 12.53 20.71 -1.78
C PHE A 8 13.05 19.73 -2.84
N CYS A 9 13.73 18.65 -2.43
CA CYS A 9 14.28 17.65 -3.35
C CYS A 9 13.17 16.92 -4.11
N VAL A 10 12.07 16.58 -3.44
CA VAL A 10 10.91 15.94 -4.05
C VAL A 10 10.29 16.84 -5.12
N LYS A 11 10.08 18.13 -4.82
CA LYS A 11 9.46 19.09 -5.75
C LYS A 11 10.36 19.45 -6.94
N THR A 12 11.66 19.58 -6.72
CA THR A 12 12.61 19.99 -7.78
C THR A 12 13.21 18.83 -8.56
N ARG A 13 13.07 17.59 -8.05
CA ARG A 13 13.79 16.39 -8.53
C ARG A 13 15.31 16.54 -8.51
N VAL A 14 15.83 17.46 -7.69
CA VAL A 14 17.26 17.64 -7.43
C VAL A 14 17.56 17.13 -6.03
N PHE A 15 18.16 15.94 -5.96
CA PHE A 15 18.40 15.25 -4.69
C PHE A 15 19.68 15.73 -4.02
N CYS A 16 19.59 16.08 -2.74
CA CYS A 16 20.78 16.26 -1.89
C CYS A 16 21.43 14.91 -1.60
N SER A 17 22.67 14.91 -1.11
CA SER A 17 23.43 13.69 -0.80
C SER A 17 22.62 12.69 0.04
N LYS A 18 21.89 13.17 1.06
CA LYS A 18 21.05 12.31 1.92
C LYS A 18 19.90 11.64 1.16
N CYS A 19 19.16 12.38 0.33
CA CYS A 19 18.06 11.80 -0.44
C CYS A 19 18.58 10.85 -1.53
N GLN A 20 19.71 11.20 -2.16
CA GLN A 20 20.35 10.36 -3.14
C GLN A 20 20.81 9.02 -2.53
N SER A 21 21.43 9.02 -1.35
CA SER A 21 21.82 7.78 -0.67
C SER A 21 20.66 6.85 -0.32
N LEU A 22 19.45 7.40 -0.07
CA LEU A 22 18.24 6.60 0.16
C LEU A 22 17.74 5.90 -1.10
N LEU A 23 17.98 6.50 -2.28
CA LEU A 23 17.67 5.89 -3.57
C LEU A 23 18.76 4.90 -3.98
N ASP A 24 20.03 5.27 -3.79
CA ASP A 24 21.18 4.44 -4.15
C ASP A 24 21.26 3.15 -3.31
N SER A 25 20.79 3.18 -2.07
CA SER A 25 20.70 2.00 -1.21
C SER A 25 19.64 0.98 -1.67
N GLY A 26 18.74 1.38 -2.58
CA GLY A 26 17.57 0.60 -2.97
C GLY A 26 16.49 0.52 -1.88
N GLU A 27 16.66 1.23 -0.76
CA GLU A 27 15.62 1.33 0.27
C GLU A 27 14.38 2.03 -0.29
N TYR A 28 14.59 3.02 -1.15
CA TYR A 28 13.55 3.72 -1.91
C TYR A 28 13.87 3.75 -3.39
N SER A 29 12.85 4.05 -4.19
CA SER A 29 12.87 4.14 -5.64
C SER A 29 12.29 5.48 -6.11
N MET A 30 12.37 5.75 -7.41
CA MET A 30 11.74 6.95 -7.99
C MET A 30 10.23 6.97 -7.78
N LEU A 31 9.57 5.80 -7.74
CA LEU A 31 8.15 5.69 -7.40
C LEU A 31 7.86 6.31 -6.02
N ASP A 32 8.75 6.08 -5.04
CA ASP A 32 8.57 6.61 -3.70
C ASP A 32 8.67 8.15 -3.67
N VAL A 33 9.47 8.72 -4.57
CA VAL A 33 9.56 10.18 -4.77
C VAL A 33 8.27 10.71 -5.40
N ASP A 34 7.77 10.05 -6.46
CA ASP A 34 6.53 10.44 -7.13
C ASP A 34 5.33 10.40 -6.19
N VAL A 35 5.20 9.32 -5.41
CA VAL A 35 4.15 9.16 -4.41
C VAL A 35 4.30 10.20 -3.30
N SER A 36 5.52 10.48 -2.84
CA SER A 36 5.77 11.51 -1.82
C SER A 36 5.36 12.90 -2.32
N ASP A 37 5.64 13.25 -3.57
CA ASP A 37 5.25 14.53 -4.16
C ASP A 37 3.72 14.67 -4.21
N ALA A 38 3.04 13.65 -4.73
CA ALA A 38 1.59 13.62 -4.80
C ALA A 38 0.95 13.74 -3.40
N LEU A 39 1.46 13.01 -2.41
CA LEU A 39 1.02 13.09 -1.02
C LEU A 39 1.22 14.47 -0.39
N LEU A 40 2.36 15.12 -0.65
CA LEU A 40 2.61 16.49 -0.17
C LEU A 40 1.62 17.48 -0.78
N ASN A 41 1.32 17.34 -2.06
CA ASN A 41 0.36 18.21 -2.75
C ASN A 41 -1.06 18.04 -2.17
N ILE A 42 -1.48 16.81 -1.86
CA ILE A 42 -2.75 16.52 -1.18
C ILE A 42 -2.76 17.11 0.25
N ALA A 43 -1.64 16.97 0.97
CA ALA A 43 -1.51 17.44 2.35
C ALA A 43 -1.48 18.97 2.50
N THR A 44 -1.19 19.72 1.44
CA THR A 44 -1.15 21.20 1.47
C THR A 44 -2.56 21.83 1.37
N GLY A 45 -3.59 21.02 1.14
CA GLY A 45 -4.98 21.47 0.99
C GLY A 45 -5.84 21.33 2.27
N LYS A 46 -7.14 21.07 2.08
CA LYS A 46 -8.14 20.89 3.16
C LYS A 46 -7.85 19.73 4.12
N MET A 47 -6.86 18.90 3.82
CA MET A 47 -6.53 17.67 4.55
C MET A 47 -5.28 17.82 5.44
N GLU A 48 -4.72 19.03 5.54
CA GLU A 48 -3.47 19.28 6.28
C GLU A 48 -3.53 18.79 7.73
N ASP A 49 -4.59 19.15 8.46
CA ASP A 49 -4.78 18.75 9.86
C ASP A 49 -4.93 17.23 10.03
N LEU A 50 -5.62 16.57 9.09
CA LEU A 50 -5.82 15.11 9.11
C LEU A 50 -4.52 14.36 8.82
N LEU A 51 -3.73 14.86 7.86
CA LEU A 51 -2.49 14.22 7.41
C LEU A 51 -1.26 14.65 8.23
N LYS A 52 -1.44 15.48 9.25
CA LYS A 52 -0.34 15.96 10.11
C LYS A 52 0.39 14.83 10.83
N ASN A 53 -0.36 13.85 11.32
CA ASN A 53 0.15 12.70 12.06
C ASN A 53 0.40 11.47 11.18
N VAL A 54 0.21 11.58 9.87
CA VAL A 54 0.46 10.49 8.92
C VAL A 54 1.89 10.58 8.40
N GLU A 55 2.55 9.43 8.35
CA GLU A 55 3.93 9.28 7.90
C GLU A 55 3.99 8.30 6.73
N TYR A 56 4.62 8.73 5.65
CA TYR A 56 4.92 7.86 4.51
C TYR A 56 6.02 6.87 4.86
N VAL A 57 5.83 5.61 4.47
CA VAL A 57 6.77 4.53 4.80
C VAL A 57 7.44 4.02 3.55
N LYS A 58 6.68 3.52 2.58
CA LYS A 58 7.19 2.93 1.34
C LYS A 58 6.07 2.73 0.35
N SER A 59 6.40 2.63 -0.93
CA SER A 59 5.50 2.21 -1.99
C SER A 59 5.99 0.98 -2.74
N TYR A 60 5.04 0.21 -3.26
CA TYR A 60 5.29 -0.98 -4.06
C TYR A 60 4.47 -0.92 -5.34
N GLU A 61 5.07 -1.29 -6.46
CA GLU A 61 4.38 -1.41 -7.73
C GLU A 61 4.20 -2.88 -8.10
N VAL A 62 2.96 -3.26 -8.42
CA VAL A 62 2.59 -4.61 -8.85
C VAL A 62 1.64 -4.51 -10.03
N GLY A 63 2.19 -4.62 -11.25
CA GLY A 63 1.41 -4.39 -12.47
C GLY A 63 0.97 -2.93 -12.54
N ASP A 64 -0.33 -2.70 -12.71
CA ASP A 64 -0.92 -1.34 -12.76
C ASP A 64 -1.36 -0.81 -11.38
N LEU A 65 -0.98 -1.51 -10.30
CA LEU A 65 -1.33 -1.18 -8.92
C LEU A 65 -0.11 -0.66 -8.16
N VAL A 66 -0.30 0.49 -7.50
CA VAL A 66 0.64 1.07 -6.54
C VAL A 66 0.07 0.89 -5.13
N ILE A 67 0.81 0.23 -4.25
CA ILE A 67 0.49 0.14 -2.83
C ILE A 67 1.33 1.14 -2.07
N VAL A 68 0.66 2.01 -1.33
CA VAL A 68 1.25 3.06 -0.51
C VAL A 68 1.11 2.66 0.94
N VAL A 69 2.23 2.37 1.59
CA VAL A 69 2.29 2.05 3.01
C VAL A 69 2.45 3.36 3.79
N LEU A 70 1.47 3.65 4.64
CA LEU A 70 1.46 4.79 5.54
C LEU A 70 1.42 4.32 6.98
N LYS A 71 1.91 5.15 7.89
CA LYS A 71 1.75 4.97 9.33
C LYS A 71 0.80 6.05 9.85
N GLY A 72 -0.16 5.65 10.69
CA GLY A 72 -1.16 6.55 11.26
C GLY A 72 -2.37 6.81 10.36
N VAL A 73 -2.55 6.04 9.28
CA VAL A 73 -3.75 6.12 8.43
C VAL A 73 -4.98 5.47 9.11
N ARG A 74 -4.76 4.54 10.06
CA ARG A 74 -5.83 3.89 10.83
C ARG A 74 -6.68 4.85 11.66
N SER A 75 -6.14 6.00 12.05
CA SER A 75 -6.89 7.03 12.78
C SER A 75 -7.81 7.85 11.88
N LEU A 76 -7.68 7.72 10.56
CA LEU A 76 -8.50 8.45 9.59
C LEU A 76 -9.81 7.71 9.29
N PRO A 77 -10.91 8.44 9.06
CA PRO A 77 -12.13 7.85 8.54
C PRO A 77 -11.88 7.17 7.19
N ARG A 78 -12.53 6.03 6.92
CA ARG A 78 -12.34 5.29 5.66
C ARG A 78 -12.63 6.12 4.41
N ALA A 79 -13.58 7.06 4.47
CA ALA A 79 -13.88 7.98 3.37
C ALA A 79 -12.69 8.89 3.04
N VAL A 80 -11.92 9.32 4.06
CA VAL A 80 -10.70 10.12 3.89
C VAL A 80 -9.61 9.29 3.22
N VAL A 81 -9.45 8.03 3.64
CA VAL A 81 -8.49 7.10 3.00
C VAL A 81 -8.85 6.85 1.53
N GLN A 82 -10.12 6.64 1.22
CA GLN A 82 -10.60 6.48 -0.15
C GLN A 82 -10.39 7.74 -1.00
N GLN A 83 -10.55 8.93 -0.41
CA GLN A 83 -10.25 10.19 -1.09
C GLN A 83 -8.76 10.30 -1.41
N ILE A 84 -7.87 9.92 -0.47
CA ILE A 84 -6.41 9.89 -0.70
C ILE A 84 -6.06 8.90 -1.80
N GLU A 85 -6.63 7.68 -1.76
CA GLU A 85 -6.47 6.69 -2.84
C GLU A 85 -6.83 7.32 -4.19
N HIS A 86 -8.03 7.91 -4.31
CA HIS A 86 -8.52 8.50 -5.56
C HIS A 86 -7.67 9.68 -6.07
N ASP A 87 -7.20 10.55 -5.18
CA ASP A 87 -6.36 11.68 -5.56
C ASP A 87 -4.96 11.22 -5.98
N LEU A 88 -4.42 10.17 -5.36
CA LEU A 88 -3.18 9.52 -5.81
C LEU A 88 -3.38 8.79 -7.14
N GLU A 89 -4.51 8.12 -7.36
CA GLU A 89 -4.83 7.47 -8.65
C GLU A 89 -4.78 8.49 -9.79
N ARG A 90 -5.35 9.69 -9.58
CA ARG A 90 -5.32 10.78 -10.56
C ARG A 90 -3.91 11.33 -10.80
N ALA A 91 -3.10 11.43 -9.76
CA ALA A 91 -1.75 11.99 -9.85
C ALA A 91 -0.77 11.03 -10.53
N LEU A 92 -0.94 9.72 -10.34
CA LEU A 92 -0.01 8.68 -10.80
C LEU A 92 -0.50 7.93 -12.05
N ASP A 93 -1.74 8.15 -12.48
CA ASP A 93 -2.40 7.43 -13.59
C ASP A 93 -2.37 5.90 -13.43
N LYS A 94 -2.44 5.44 -12.16
CA LYS A 94 -2.37 4.03 -11.76
C LYS A 94 -3.37 3.76 -10.66
N LYS A 95 -3.74 2.49 -10.47
CA LYS A 95 -4.58 2.11 -9.32
C LYS A 95 -3.79 2.26 -8.04
N VAL A 96 -4.39 2.78 -6.97
CA VAL A 96 -3.69 3.05 -5.72
C VAL A 96 -4.42 2.42 -4.55
N LYS A 97 -3.66 1.71 -3.71
CA LYS A 97 -4.15 1.24 -2.41
C LYS A 97 -3.31 1.74 -1.27
N VAL A 98 -3.98 2.30 -0.25
CA VAL A 98 -3.32 2.78 0.96
C VAL A 98 -3.49 1.75 2.05
N VAL A 99 -2.38 1.36 2.67
CA VAL A 99 -2.35 0.37 3.76
C VAL A 99 -1.61 0.90 4.97
N GLU A 100 -2.01 0.44 6.16
CA GLU A 100 -1.35 0.81 7.43
C GLU A 100 -0.10 -0.05 7.66
N LYS A 101 1.00 0.57 8.09
CA LYS A 101 2.23 -0.14 8.48
C LYS A 101 2.00 -0.94 9.77
N GLY A 102 2.52 -2.16 9.80
CA GLY A 102 2.60 -2.96 11.03
C GLY A 102 1.27 -3.64 11.42
N VAL A 103 0.36 -3.78 10.47
CA VAL A 103 -0.86 -4.59 10.65
C VAL A 103 -0.57 -6.06 10.37
N ASN A 104 -1.37 -6.94 10.99
CA ASN A 104 -1.29 -8.37 10.75
C ASN A 104 -1.77 -8.70 9.32
N ILE A 105 -1.38 -9.88 8.81
CA ILE A 105 -1.74 -10.33 7.45
C ILE A 105 -3.25 -10.26 7.17
N ASN A 106 -4.07 -10.56 8.18
CA ASN A 106 -5.52 -10.53 8.04
C ASN A 106 -6.06 -9.13 7.73
N GLU A 107 -5.53 -8.14 8.43
CA GLU A 107 -5.91 -6.75 8.26
C GLU A 107 -5.35 -6.17 6.96
N LEU A 108 -4.09 -6.50 6.63
CA LEU A 108 -3.47 -6.12 5.36
C LEU A 108 -4.27 -6.65 4.16
N ALA A 109 -4.62 -7.94 4.17
CA ALA A 109 -5.41 -8.54 3.11
C ALA A 109 -6.78 -7.89 2.99
N THR A 110 -7.43 -7.56 4.11
CA THR A 110 -8.73 -6.90 4.12
C THR A 110 -8.66 -5.47 3.55
N GLN A 111 -7.61 -4.72 3.90
CA GLN A 111 -7.38 -3.36 3.37
C GLN A 111 -7.13 -3.39 1.87
N LEU A 112 -6.30 -4.31 1.38
CA LEU A 112 -6.00 -4.48 -0.03
C LEU A 112 -7.23 -4.94 -0.83
N ALA A 113 -7.97 -5.93 -0.32
CA ALA A 113 -9.13 -6.48 -1.02
C ALA A 113 -10.31 -5.51 -1.10
N SER A 114 -10.38 -4.51 -0.21
CA SER A 114 -11.45 -3.50 -0.17
C SER A 114 -11.71 -2.86 -1.56
N PRO A 115 -12.96 -2.87 -2.05
CA PRO A 115 -14.21 -3.09 -1.32
C PRO A 115 -14.66 -4.57 -1.21
N ALA A 116 -13.97 -5.50 -1.86
CA ALA A 116 -14.27 -6.92 -1.72
C ALA A 116 -14.02 -7.42 -0.29
N ARG A 117 -14.86 -8.37 0.14
CA ARG A 117 -14.76 -9.03 1.44
C ARG A 117 -14.01 -10.34 1.29
N ILE A 118 -13.03 -10.55 2.17
CA ILE A 118 -12.35 -11.82 2.32
C ILE A 118 -13.25 -12.75 3.15
N LEU A 119 -13.44 -13.98 2.67
CA LEU A 119 -14.23 -14.98 3.37
C LEU A 119 -13.46 -15.56 4.55
N THR A 120 -12.22 -15.97 4.33
CA THR A 120 -11.38 -16.63 5.34
C THR A 120 -9.92 -16.43 5.01
N ILE A 121 -9.10 -16.28 6.06
CA ILE A 121 -7.64 -16.29 5.97
C ILE A 121 -7.17 -17.37 6.93
N SER A 122 -6.49 -18.38 6.42
CA SER A 122 -5.98 -19.50 7.21
C SER A 122 -4.50 -19.69 6.95
N THR A 123 -3.70 -19.76 8.02
CA THR A 123 -2.28 -20.07 7.96
C THR A 123 -2.05 -21.48 8.49
N SER A 124 -1.42 -22.35 7.70
CA SER A 124 -1.00 -23.69 8.09
C SER A 124 0.52 -23.77 8.19
N TRP A 125 0.98 -24.40 9.27
CA TRP A 125 2.39 -24.76 9.47
C TRP A 125 2.66 -26.10 8.80
N LEU A 126 3.65 -26.13 7.91
CA LEU A 126 4.07 -27.33 7.22
C LEU A 126 5.14 -28.07 8.04
N PRO A 127 5.27 -29.41 7.90
CA PRO A 127 6.27 -30.21 8.62
C PRO A 127 7.73 -29.80 8.34
N ASP A 128 7.97 -29.11 7.23
CA ASP A 128 9.27 -28.53 6.84
C ASP A 128 9.60 -27.21 7.58
N GLY A 129 8.70 -26.75 8.46
CA GLY A 129 8.84 -25.51 9.21
C GLY A 129 8.40 -24.26 8.45
N THR A 130 7.92 -24.40 7.22
CA THR A 130 7.38 -23.27 6.45
C THR A 130 5.92 -22.98 6.80
N THR A 131 5.45 -21.79 6.43
CA THR A 131 4.05 -21.39 6.59
C THR A 131 3.41 -21.16 5.24
N GLU A 132 2.21 -21.71 5.07
CA GLU A 132 1.38 -21.46 3.90
C GLU A 132 0.13 -20.71 4.36
N THR A 133 -0.10 -19.52 3.80
CA THR A 133 -1.30 -18.73 4.10
C THR A 133 -2.23 -18.72 2.90
N ILE A 134 -3.48 -19.13 3.14
CA ILE A 134 -4.52 -19.20 2.12
C ILE A 134 -5.56 -18.11 2.42
N VAL A 135 -5.78 -17.24 1.45
CA VAL A 135 -6.80 -16.20 1.45
C VAL A 135 -7.95 -16.65 0.55
N ARG A 136 -9.14 -16.85 1.12
CA ARG A 136 -10.34 -17.30 0.39
C ARG A 136 -11.25 -16.14 0.07
N ILE A 137 -11.67 -16.03 -1.20
CA ILE A 137 -12.60 -15.01 -1.69
C ILE A 137 -13.73 -15.71 -2.45
N THR A 138 -14.98 -15.26 -2.30
CA THR A 138 -16.10 -15.83 -3.05
C THR A 138 -16.13 -15.30 -4.49
N ARG A 139 -16.74 -16.04 -5.42
CA ARG A 139 -16.94 -15.56 -6.80
C ARG A 139 -17.72 -14.25 -6.89
N ALA A 140 -18.65 -14.01 -5.95
CA ALA A 140 -19.42 -12.78 -5.89
C ALA A 140 -18.52 -11.57 -5.54
N GLU A 141 -17.62 -11.74 -4.57
CA GLU A 141 -16.70 -10.70 -4.13
C GLU A 141 -15.53 -10.50 -5.11
N LEU A 142 -15.17 -11.51 -5.90
CA LEU A 142 -14.14 -11.41 -6.93
C LEU A 142 -14.40 -10.25 -7.92
N ARG A 143 -15.66 -9.97 -8.26
CA ARG A 143 -16.04 -8.86 -9.17
C ARG A 143 -15.83 -7.47 -8.54
N ARG A 144 -15.74 -7.40 -7.22
CA ARG A 144 -15.50 -6.17 -6.45
C ARG A 144 -14.03 -5.97 -6.12
N LEU A 145 -13.19 -6.97 -6.42
CA LEU A 145 -11.76 -6.89 -6.14
C LEU A 145 -11.14 -5.88 -7.11
N PRO A 146 -10.38 -4.90 -6.61
CA PRO A 146 -9.86 -3.82 -7.45
C PRO A 146 -8.71 -4.27 -8.39
N PHE A 147 -8.17 -5.46 -8.19
CA PHE A 147 -7.06 -6.04 -8.94
C PHE A 147 -7.22 -7.57 -9.05
N ARG A 148 -6.35 -8.25 -9.78
CA ARG A 148 -6.46 -9.71 -9.96
C ARG A 148 -6.12 -10.45 -8.66
N PRO A 149 -6.73 -11.62 -8.37
CA PRO A 149 -6.36 -12.44 -7.21
C PRO A 149 -4.87 -12.80 -7.14
N SER A 150 -4.23 -12.99 -8.31
CA SER A 150 -2.79 -13.23 -8.41
C SER A 150 -1.96 -12.03 -7.95
N GLU A 151 -2.42 -10.82 -8.22
CA GLU A 151 -1.76 -9.58 -7.78
C GLU A 151 -1.90 -9.42 -6.26
N LEU A 152 -3.09 -9.74 -5.69
CA LEU A 152 -3.29 -9.78 -4.24
C LEU A 152 -2.26 -10.68 -3.54
N ALA A 153 -2.11 -11.90 -4.04
CA ALA A 153 -1.18 -12.89 -3.50
C ALA A 153 0.26 -12.34 -3.51
N ARG A 154 0.68 -11.79 -4.65
CA ARG A 154 2.02 -11.24 -4.85
C ARG A 154 2.33 -10.10 -3.88
N VAL A 155 1.39 -9.17 -3.72
CA VAL A 155 1.52 -8.02 -2.82
C VAL A 155 1.62 -8.47 -1.37
N LEU A 156 0.71 -9.36 -0.94
CA LEU A 156 0.70 -9.87 0.42
C LEU A 156 2.01 -10.59 0.74
N SER A 157 2.53 -11.39 -0.19
CA SER A 157 3.81 -12.08 -0.05
C SER A 157 4.99 -11.11 -0.01
N GLN A 158 5.01 -10.06 -0.82
CA GLN A 158 6.08 -9.06 -0.80
C GLN A 158 6.12 -8.28 0.51
N ILE A 159 4.96 -7.91 1.06
CA ILE A 159 4.88 -7.13 2.30
C ILE A 159 5.13 -8.01 3.53
N SER A 160 4.66 -9.26 3.52
CA SER A 160 4.67 -10.14 4.70
C SER A 160 5.83 -11.12 4.73
N GLY A 161 6.54 -11.31 3.61
CA GLY A 161 7.65 -12.25 3.48
C GLY A 161 7.26 -13.72 3.52
N THR A 162 5.96 -14.05 3.47
CA THR A 162 5.44 -15.42 3.52
C THR A 162 4.81 -15.85 2.20
N ASN A 163 4.69 -17.15 1.96
CA ASN A 163 4.05 -17.67 0.76
C ASN A 163 2.52 -17.63 0.91
N ILE A 164 1.86 -16.88 0.03
CA ILE A 164 0.43 -16.59 0.13
C ILE A 164 -0.26 -17.00 -1.15
N ARG A 165 -1.34 -17.77 -1.00
CA ARG A 165 -2.20 -18.21 -2.10
C ARG A 165 -3.59 -17.63 -1.94
N VAL A 166 -4.21 -17.26 -3.06
CA VAL A 166 -5.58 -16.76 -3.08
C VAL A 166 -6.46 -17.79 -3.78
N GLU A 167 -7.46 -18.32 -3.07
CA GLU A 167 -8.41 -19.31 -3.57
C GLU A 167 -9.77 -18.67 -3.80
N VAL A 168 -10.36 -18.94 -4.96
CA VAL A 168 -11.72 -18.49 -5.28
C VAL A 168 -12.69 -19.63 -4.98
N THR A 169 -13.51 -19.45 -3.94
CA THR A 169 -14.58 -20.40 -3.60
C THR A 169 -15.91 -20.02 -4.24
N ARG A 170 -16.84 -20.97 -4.30
CA ARG A 170 -18.19 -20.77 -4.88
C ARG A 170 -18.98 -19.73 -4.08
#